data_AF-A0A2V6T2Y3-F1
#
_entry.id   AF-A0A2V6T2Y3-F1
#
_cell.length_a   1.000
_cell.length_b   1.000
_cell.length_c   1.000
_cell.angle_alpha   90.00
_cell.angle_beta   90.00
_cell.angle_gamma   90.00
#
_symmetry.space_group_name_H-M   'P 1'
#
loop_
_entity.id
_entity.type
_entity.pdbx_description
1 polymer ?
#
loop_
_entity_poly.entity_id
_entity_poly.type
_entity_poly.pdbx_seq_one_letter_code
_entity_poly.pdbx_strand_id
1 'polypeptide(L)'
;MAPFPSPDCWWSINRTPLVPGWVSESMDGKPVAPLMGEYRTHDVGTLRMRTMPNFWNHASADHGVSTRLAPGGVDRTLVEVQWLVHEDAVEGEDYTLETLLPFWQLTSEQDWELCEKNHAGVSSSAFTPGPYSSKREYNVIAYTEWYLKQITTP
;
A
#
# COMPACT_ATOMS: atom_id res chain seq x y z
N MET A 1 -9.19 -9.60 19.95
CA MET A 1 -8.21 -8.73 19.27
C MET A 1 -8.90 -7.40 19.01
N ALA A 2 -8.29 -6.27 19.34
CA ALA A 2 -8.90 -4.96 19.09
C ALA A 2 -9.09 -4.75 17.57
N PRO A 3 -10.16 -4.08 17.13
CA PRO A 3 -10.31 -3.75 15.71
C PRO A 3 -9.18 -2.82 15.27
N PHE A 4 -8.68 -3.04 14.06
CA PHE A 4 -7.73 -2.12 13.42
C PHE A 4 -8.49 -1.17 12.48
N PRO A 5 -8.18 0.14 12.50
CA PRO A 5 -7.32 0.84 13.46
C PRO A 5 -8.06 1.18 14.77
N SER A 6 -7.35 1.17 15.90
CA SER A 6 -7.82 1.64 17.21
C SER A 6 -6.67 2.25 18.03
N PRO A 7 -6.94 2.98 19.12
CA PRO A 7 -5.87 3.53 19.98
C PRO A 7 -4.88 2.47 20.48
N ASP A 8 -5.37 1.27 20.80
CA ASP A 8 -4.56 0.16 21.29
C ASP A 8 -4.00 -0.74 20.16
N CYS A 9 -4.38 -0.49 18.90
CA CYS A 9 -3.97 -1.30 17.74
C CYS A 9 -3.81 -0.40 16.50
N TRP A 10 -2.59 0.12 16.34
CA TRP A 10 -2.21 1.03 15.25
C TRP A 10 -1.54 0.32 14.07
N TRP A 11 -1.43 -1.00 14.08
CA TRP A 11 -0.84 -1.79 13.00
C TRP A 11 -1.64 -3.04 12.67
N SER A 12 -1.52 -3.51 11.43
CA SER A 12 -2.13 -4.75 10.94
C SER A 12 -1.20 -5.43 9.96
N ILE A 13 -1.06 -6.75 10.09
CA ILE A 13 -0.29 -7.57 9.17
C ILE A 13 -1.14 -8.76 8.72
N ASN A 14 -1.11 -9.07 7.43
CA ASN A 14 -1.74 -10.25 6.87
C ASN A 14 -0.98 -10.73 5.64
N ARG A 15 -0.97 -12.03 5.38
CA ARG A 15 -0.42 -12.60 4.14
C ARG A 15 -1.55 -13.26 3.38
N THR A 16 -1.65 -12.98 2.08
CA THR A 16 -2.75 -13.47 1.24
C THR A 16 -2.22 -14.05 -0.06
N PRO A 17 -2.84 -15.13 -0.58
CA PRO A 17 -2.44 -15.70 -1.85
C PRO A 17 -2.64 -14.68 -2.98
N LEU A 18 -1.79 -14.78 -3.99
CA LEU A 18 -1.98 -14.09 -5.27
C LEU A 18 -2.97 -14.88 -6.14
N VAL A 19 -3.33 -14.32 -7.29
CA VAL A 19 -4.16 -15.03 -8.27
C VAL A 19 -3.44 -16.27 -8.82
N PRO A 20 -4.16 -17.30 -9.29
CA PRO A 20 -3.54 -18.51 -9.82
C PRO A 20 -2.51 -18.23 -10.91
N GLY A 21 -1.31 -18.83 -10.78
CA GLY A 21 -0.21 -18.66 -11.73
C GLY A 21 0.72 -17.47 -11.43
N TRP A 22 0.40 -16.63 -10.43
CA TRP A 22 1.21 -15.51 -10.01
C TRP A 22 1.94 -15.81 -8.70
N VAL A 23 3.23 -15.50 -8.66
CA VAL A 23 4.10 -15.69 -7.48
C VAL A 23 4.83 -14.41 -7.07
N SER A 24 4.70 -13.33 -7.85
CA SER A 24 5.22 -12.00 -7.52
C SER A 24 4.31 -10.90 -8.03
N GLU A 25 4.37 -9.72 -7.41
CA GLU A 25 3.68 -8.49 -7.80
C GLU A 25 4.44 -7.79 -8.95
N SER A 26 4.53 -8.48 -10.09
CA SER A 26 5.21 -8.03 -11.32
C SER A 26 4.24 -7.98 -12.50
N MET A 27 4.64 -7.43 -13.65
CA MET A 27 3.71 -7.26 -14.78
C MET A 27 3.17 -8.58 -15.36
N ASP A 28 3.92 -9.68 -15.25
CA ASP A 28 3.54 -11.00 -15.77
C ASP A 28 3.38 -12.07 -14.67
N GLY A 29 3.45 -11.67 -13.40
CA GLY A 29 3.31 -12.53 -12.23
C GLY A 29 4.51 -13.42 -11.91
N LYS A 30 5.62 -13.32 -12.66
CA LYS A 30 6.86 -14.07 -12.39
C LYS A 30 7.78 -13.31 -11.44
N PRO A 31 8.71 -14.00 -10.76
CA PRO A 31 9.74 -13.32 -9.95
C PRO A 31 10.57 -12.34 -10.78
N VAL A 32 10.93 -11.22 -10.18
CA VAL A 32 11.74 -10.15 -10.79
C VAL A 32 13.06 -9.90 -10.05
N ALA A 33 13.27 -10.59 -8.93
CA ALA A 33 14.50 -10.61 -8.15
C ALA A 33 14.69 -12.00 -7.50
N PRO A 34 15.86 -12.30 -6.90
CA PRO A 34 16.05 -13.48 -6.05
C PRO A 34 15.15 -13.44 -4.81
N LEU A 35 15.01 -14.57 -4.12
CA LEU A 35 14.27 -14.63 -2.85
C LEU A 35 14.89 -13.65 -1.83
N MET A 36 14.02 -12.85 -1.19
CA MET A 36 14.40 -11.90 -0.16
C MET A 36 14.02 -12.46 1.22
N GLY A 37 15.01 -12.59 2.11
CA GLY A 37 14.84 -13.23 3.42
C GLY A 37 14.98 -14.75 3.38
N GLU A 38 14.33 -15.47 4.30
CA GLU A 38 14.50 -16.93 4.47
C GLU A 38 13.46 -17.78 3.70
N TYR A 39 12.84 -17.22 2.65
CA TYR A 39 11.90 -17.98 1.83
C TYR A 39 12.61 -19.13 1.08
N ARG A 40 11.88 -20.22 0.87
CA ARG A 40 12.37 -21.39 0.09
C ARG A 40 11.76 -21.47 -1.31
N THR A 41 10.69 -20.73 -1.55
CA THR A 41 9.89 -20.74 -2.77
C THR A 41 9.30 -19.36 -3.02
N HIS A 42 9.01 -19.04 -4.28
CA HIS A 42 8.34 -17.78 -4.63
C HIS A 42 6.83 -17.76 -4.31
N ASP A 43 6.19 -18.94 -4.29
CA ASP A 43 4.75 -19.04 -4.00
C ASP A 43 4.45 -18.95 -2.50
N VAL A 44 4.51 -17.73 -1.96
CA VAL A 44 4.18 -17.40 -0.56
C VAL A 44 3.08 -16.35 -0.46
N GLY A 45 2.49 -15.95 -1.58
CA GLY A 45 1.55 -14.84 -1.67
C GLY A 45 2.19 -13.48 -1.35
N THR A 46 1.35 -12.47 -1.09
CA THR A 46 1.76 -11.11 -0.73
C THR A 46 1.52 -10.84 0.75
N LEU A 47 2.57 -10.40 1.45
CA LEU A 47 2.48 -9.78 2.77
C LEU A 47 1.91 -8.39 2.61
N ARG A 48 0.96 -8.02 3.47
CA ARG A 48 0.44 -6.67 3.57
C ARG A 48 0.56 -6.21 5.00
N MET A 49 1.38 -5.19 5.20
CA MET A 49 1.57 -4.50 6.47
C MET A 49 1.02 -3.09 6.35
N ARG A 50 0.31 -2.62 7.36
CA ARG A 50 -0.17 -1.23 7.45
C ARG A 50 0.04 -0.74 8.87
N THR A 51 0.51 0.50 9.01
CA THR A 51 0.60 1.19 10.28
C THR A 51 -0.02 2.57 10.15
N MET A 52 -0.85 2.95 11.12
CA MET A 52 -1.45 4.27 11.16
C MET A 52 -0.43 5.31 11.64
N PRO A 53 -0.46 6.54 11.10
CA PRO A 53 -1.43 7.03 10.11
C PRO A 53 -1.04 6.81 8.64
N ASN A 54 0.19 6.44 8.33
CA ASN A 54 0.80 6.88 7.07
C ASN A 54 1.77 5.90 6.41
N PHE A 55 1.72 4.61 6.73
CA PHE A 55 2.64 3.65 6.12
C PHE A 55 1.95 2.34 5.77
N TRP A 56 2.33 1.78 4.63
CA TRP A 56 2.04 0.41 4.26
C TRP A 56 3.18 -0.23 3.48
N ASN A 57 3.21 -1.55 3.49
CA ASN A 57 4.16 -2.34 2.72
C ASN A 57 3.45 -3.55 2.10
N HIS A 58 3.81 -3.82 0.85
CA HIS A 58 3.50 -5.06 0.14
C HIS A 58 4.78 -5.83 -0.08
N ALA A 59 4.80 -7.14 0.18
CA ALA A 59 5.97 -7.95 -0.09
C ALA A 59 5.62 -9.33 -0.66
N SER A 60 6.10 -9.56 -1.87
CA SER A 60 6.20 -10.88 -2.48
C SER A 60 7.41 -11.64 -1.91
N ALA A 61 7.77 -12.78 -2.48
CA ALA A 61 8.92 -13.55 -2.00
C ALA A 61 10.28 -12.93 -2.35
N ASP A 62 10.31 -12.12 -3.40
CA ASP A 62 11.52 -11.64 -4.07
C ASP A 62 11.80 -10.15 -3.83
N HIS A 63 10.75 -9.36 -3.56
CA HIS A 63 10.89 -7.94 -3.29
C HIS A 63 9.76 -7.42 -2.40
N GLY A 64 10.01 -6.26 -1.79
CA GLY A 64 9.02 -5.50 -1.04
C GLY A 64 8.86 -4.09 -1.60
N VAL A 65 7.67 -3.53 -1.48
CA VAL A 65 7.37 -2.13 -1.81
C VAL A 65 6.77 -1.46 -0.59
N SER A 66 7.53 -0.53 -0.02
CA SER A 66 7.14 0.27 1.13
C SER A 66 6.67 1.64 0.65
N THR A 67 5.48 2.06 1.10
CA THR A 67 4.97 3.39 0.82
C THR A 67 4.74 4.14 2.13
N ARG A 68 5.25 5.37 2.18
CA ARG A 68 5.06 6.30 3.28
C ARG A 68 4.40 7.58 2.78
N LEU A 69 3.43 8.06 3.54
CA LEU A 69 2.78 9.36 3.33
C LEU A 69 3.27 10.38 4.34
N ALA A 70 3.43 11.63 3.91
CA ALA A 70 3.65 12.77 4.80
C ALA A 70 2.80 13.96 4.34
N PRO A 71 2.28 14.78 5.27
CA PRO A 71 1.56 15.99 4.88
C PRO A 71 2.50 16.97 4.17
N GLY A 72 2.12 17.41 2.98
CA GLY A 72 2.80 18.46 2.22
C GLY A 72 2.06 19.81 2.23
N GLY A 73 0.86 19.85 2.82
CA GLY A 73 -0.06 20.97 2.85
C GLY A 73 -1.48 20.49 3.14
N VAL A 74 -2.46 21.40 3.10
CA VAL A 74 -3.89 21.05 3.26
C VAL A 74 -4.46 20.32 2.03
N ASP A 75 -3.84 20.54 0.88
CA ASP A 75 -4.21 20.07 -0.46
C ASP A 75 -3.09 19.21 -1.09
N ARG A 76 -2.08 18.82 -0.31
CA ARG A 76 -0.89 18.13 -0.81
C ARG A 76 -0.40 17.04 0.14
N THR A 77 -0.10 15.88 -0.43
CA THR A 77 0.55 14.76 0.26
C THR A 77 1.89 14.47 -0.41
N LEU A 78 2.95 14.31 0.37
CA LEU A 78 4.23 13.77 -0.08
C LEU A 78 4.18 12.25 0.02
N VAL A 79 4.47 11.56 -1.08
CA VAL A 79 4.47 10.10 -1.17
C VAL A 79 5.88 9.63 -1.47
N GLU A 80 6.41 8.76 -0.60
CA GLU A 80 7.68 8.08 -0.83
C GLU A 80 7.39 6.59 -1.04
N VAL A 81 7.84 6.04 -2.17
CA VAL A 81 7.72 4.62 -2.51
C VAL A 81 9.12 4.04 -2.65
N GLN A 82 9.41 2.98 -1.92
CA GLN A 82 10.72 2.34 -1.86
C GLN A 82 10.59 0.87 -2.24
N TRP A 83 11.37 0.45 -3.23
CA TRP A 83 11.53 -0.96 -3.59
C TRP A 83 12.70 -1.55 -2.82
N LEU A 84 12.47 -2.71 -2.23
CA LEU A 84 13.41 -3.44 -1.39
C LEU A 84 13.66 -4.80 -2.05
N VAL A 85 14.93 -5.13 -2.25
CA VAL A 85 15.41 -6.43 -2.73
C VAL A 85 16.38 -7.02 -1.72
N HIS A 86 16.85 -8.25 -1.95
CA HIS A 86 17.89 -8.85 -1.11
C HIS A 86 19.16 -7.98 -1.06
N GLU A 87 19.82 -7.91 0.10
CA GLU A 87 20.98 -7.01 0.30
C GLU A 87 22.17 -7.30 -0.62
N ASP A 88 22.34 -8.57 -0.99
CA ASP A 88 23.38 -9.04 -1.92
C ASP A 88 22.96 -8.99 -3.40
N ALA A 89 21.72 -8.62 -3.73
CA ALA A 89 21.25 -8.61 -5.11
C ALA A 89 21.85 -7.42 -5.87
N VAL A 90 22.38 -7.68 -7.08
CA VAL A 90 23.05 -6.68 -7.92
C VAL A 90 22.18 -6.31 -9.12
N GLU A 91 21.93 -5.01 -9.31
CA GLU A 91 21.21 -4.51 -10.49
C GLU A 91 21.95 -4.86 -11.78
N GLY A 92 21.22 -5.36 -12.78
CA GLY A 92 21.76 -5.81 -14.06
C GLY A 92 22.22 -7.27 -14.08
N GLU A 93 22.35 -7.91 -12.91
CA GLU A 93 22.66 -9.33 -12.79
C GLU A 93 21.47 -10.12 -12.21
N ASP A 94 21.00 -9.71 -11.04
CA ASP A 94 19.96 -10.40 -10.28
C ASP A 94 18.55 -9.82 -10.52
N TYR A 95 18.46 -8.53 -10.81
CA TYR A 95 17.22 -7.83 -11.11
C TYR A 95 17.46 -6.66 -12.07
N THR A 96 16.40 -6.14 -12.69
CA THR A 96 16.46 -4.89 -13.46
C THR A 96 15.32 -3.96 -13.06
N LEU A 97 15.55 -2.65 -13.12
CA LEU A 97 14.51 -1.67 -12.78
C LEU A 97 13.31 -1.73 -13.73
N GLU A 98 13.53 -2.08 -15.00
CA GLU A 98 12.48 -2.19 -16.01
C GLU A 98 11.49 -3.31 -15.71
N THR A 99 11.88 -4.32 -14.94
CA THR A 99 11.00 -5.43 -14.55
C THR A 99 10.47 -5.26 -13.12
N LEU A 100 11.26 -4.66 -12.23
CA LEU A 100 10.91 -4.47 -10.81
C LEU A 100 9.90 -3.33 -10.56
N LEU A 101 10.04 -2.20 -11.25
CA LEU A 101 9.27 -0.98 -10.96
C LEU A 101 7.83 -0.96 -11.51
N PRO A 102 7.54 -1.38 -12.76
CA PRO A 102 6.32 -0.95 -13.45
C PRO A 102 5.00 -1.29 -12.77
N PHE A 103 4.90 -2.46 -12.11
CA PHE A 103 3.64 -2.90 -11.50
C PHE A 103 3.15 -1.94 -10.42
N TRP A 104 4.03 -1.60 -9.48
CA TRP A 104 3.71 -0.70 -8.37
C TRP A 104 3.79 0.77 -8.78
N GLN A 105 4.67 1.13 -9.71
CA GLN A 105 4.72 2.50 -10.22
C GLN A 105 3.41 2.87 -10.92
N LEU A 106 2.96 2.03 -11.87
CA LEU A 106 1.73 2.28 -12.63
C LEU A 106 0.52 2.36 -11.70
N THR A 107 0.41 1.44 -10.75
CA THR A 107 -0.71 1.43 -9.80
C THR A 107 -0.69 2.67 -8.89
N SER A 108 0.49 3.08 -8.43
CA SER A 108 0.63 4.30 -7.60
C SER A 108 0.23 5.56 -8.36
N GLU A 109 0.69 5.71 -9.61
CA GLU A 109 0.35 6.85 -10.46
C GLU A 109 -1.16 6.92 -10.74
N GLN A 110 -1.81 5.77 -10.97
CA GLN A 110 -3.26 5.69 -11.12
C GLN A 110 -4.01 6.11 -9.85
N ASP A 111 -3.56 5.66 -8.67
CA ASP A 111 -4.16 6.05 -7.39
C ASP A 111 -4.01 7.55 -7.13
N TRP A 112 -2.85 8.14 -7.45
CA TRP A 112 -2.63 9.58 -7.29
C TRP A 112 -3.58 10.39 -8.17
N GLU A 113 -3.75 10.01 -9.44
CA GLU A 113 -4.69 10.68 -10.34
C GLU A 113 -6.13 10.60 -9.81
N LEU A 114 -6.54 9.46 -9.25
CA LEU A 114 -7.85 9.31 -8.62
C LEU A 114 -7.98 10.19 -7.37
N CYS A 115 -6.96 10.27 -6.52
CA CYS A 115 -6.94 11.13 -5.35
C CYS A 115 -7.07 12.62 -5.73
N GLU A 116 -6.33 13.08 -6.74
CA GLU A 116 -6.38 14.45 -7.23
C GLU A 116 -7.76 14.80 -7.80
N LYS A 117 -8.34 13.91 -8.62
CA LYS A 117 -9.71 14.07 -9.14
C LYS A 117 -10.74 14.11 -8.02
N ASN A 118 -10.61 13.26 -7.02
CA ASN A 118 -11.49 13.24 -5.87
C ASN A 118 -11.37 14.54 -5.05
N HIS A 119 -10.14 15.02 -4.82
CA HIS A 119 -9.90 16.29 -4.12
C HIS A 119 -10.52 17.48 -4.86
N ALA A 120 -10.39 17.54 -6.19
CA ALA A 120 -11.02 18.58 -7.01
C ALA A 120 -12.56 18.57 -6.86
N GLY A 121 -13.18 17.39 -6.81
CA GLY A 121 -14.62 17.24 -6.57
C GLY A 121 -15.04 17.69 -5.17
N VAL A 122 -14.34 17.23 -4.14
CA VAL A 122 -14.61 17.55 -2.72
C VAL A 122 -14.41 19.04 -2.42
N SER A 123 -13.53 19.72 -3.15
CA SER A 123 -13.26 21.15 -3.00
C SER A 123 -14.37 22.06 -3.57
N SER A 124 -15.35 21.49 -4.28
CA SER A 124 -16.49 22.25 -4.80
C SER A 124 -17.46 22.65 -3.68
N SER A 125 -18.01 23.87 -3.75
CA SER A 125 -19.05 24.32 -2.82
C SER A 125 -20.36 23.54 -2.93
N ALA A 126 -20.55 22.77 -4.02
CA ALA A 126 -21.72 21.91 -4.21
C ALA A 126 -21.54 20.51 -3.60
N PHE A 127 -20.33 20.16 -3.15
CA PHE A 127 -20.08 18.84 -2.57
C PHE A 127 -20.84 18.66 -1.25
N THR A 128 -21.41 17.48 -1.08
CA THR A 128 -21.95 17.01 0.19
C THR A 128 -21.47 15.57 0.41
N PRO A 129 -21.09 15.16 1.64
CA PRO A 129 -20.62 13.81 1.90
C PRO A 129 -21.64 12.74 1.50
N GLY A 130 -21.20 11.79 0.67
CA GLY A 130 -22.00 10.62 0.29
C GLY A 130 -21.89 9.47 1.30
N PRO A 131 -22.81 8.49 1.26
CA PRO A 131 -22.72 7.30 2.11
C PRO A 131 -21.63 6.35 1.62
N TYR A 132 -20.86 5.78 2.55
CA TYR A 132 -19.97 4.66 2.27
C TYR A 132 -20.74 3.35 2.04
N SER A 133 -20.19 2.48 1.19
CA SER A 133 -20.59 1.10 1.03
C SER A 133 -20.11 0.25 2.21
N SER A 134 -21.03 -0.19 3.07
CA SER A 134 -20.69 -1.06 4.22
C SER A 134 -20.07 -2.41 3.83
N LYS A 135 -20.21 -2.84 2.57
CA LYS A 135 -19.63 -4.10 2.07
C LYS A 135 -18.23 -3.94 1.48
N ARG A 136 -17.93 -2.79 0.86
CA ARG A 136 -16.67 -2.57 0.12
C ARG A 136 -15.72 -1.60 0.80
N GLU A 137 -16.24 -0.66 1.59
CA GLU A 137 -15.50 0.47 2.15
C GLU A 137 -15.39 0.41 3.68
N TYR A 138 -15.57 -0.78 4.28
CA TYR A 138 -15.50 -0.95 5.74
C TYR A 138 -14.17 -0.48 6.34
N ASN A 139 -13.05 -0.61 5.61
CA ASN A 139 -11.76 -0.07 6.04
C ASN A 139 -11.70 1.47 6.01
N VAL A 140 -12.38 2.10 5.04
CA VAL A 140 -12.46 3.57 4.93
C VAL A 140 -13.31 4.14 6.08
N ILE A 141 -14.41 3.46 6.41
CA ILE A 141 -15.24 3.77 7.58
C ILE A 141 -14.39 3.70 8.85
N ALA A 142 -13.70 2.57 9.08
CA ALA A 142 -12.89 2.36 10.27
C ALA A 142 -11.75 3.39 10.41
N TYR A 143 -11.07 3.73 9.30
CA TYR A 143 -10.06 4.78 9.27
C TYR A 143 -10.63 6.16 9.61
N THR A 144 -11.76 6.54 9.00
CA THR A 144 -12.41 7.84 9.23
C THR A 144 -12.83 7.99 10.69
N GLU A 145 -13.45 6.97 11.27
CA GLU A 145 -13.84 6.96 12.69
C GLU A 145 -12.65 7.05 13.63
N TRP A 146 -11.57 6.33 13.33
CA TRP A 146 -10.32 6.41 14.09
C TRP A 146 -9.72 7.81 14.01
N TYR A 147 -9.60 8.40 12.82
CA TYR A 147 -9.06 9.73 12.60
C TYR A 147 -9.84 10.80 13.39
N LEU A 148 -11.18 10.79 13.30
CA LEU A 148 -12.04 11.72 14.03
C LEU A 148 -11.86 11.60 15.55
N LYS A 149 -11.68 10.37 16.07
CA LYS A 149 -11.37 10.16 17.49
C LYS A 149 -9.99 10.72 17.86
N GLN A 150 -8.97 10.54 17.02
CA GLN A 150 -7.63 11.06 17.30
C GLN A 150 -7.62 12.59 17.38
N ILE A 151 -8.29 13.29 16.46
CA ILE A 151 -8.29 14.76 16.44
C ILE A 151 -9.22 15.40 17.49
N THR A 152 -10.07 14.61 18.14
CA THR A 152 -10.97 15.07 19.22
C THR A 152 -10.53 14.63 20.61
N THR A 153 -9.52 13.75 20.70
CA THR A 153 -8.92 13.36 21.98
C THR A 153 -7.99 14.50 22.43
N PRO A 154 -8.17 15.06 23.63
CA PRO A 154 -7.33 16.14 24.18
C PRO A 154 -5.85 15.76 24.33
#